data_AF-A0A511W5A9-F1
#
_entry.id   AF-A0A511W5A9-F1
#
_cell.length_a   1.000
_cell.length_b   1.000
_cell.length_c   1.000
_cell.angle_alpha   90.00
_cell.angle_beta   90.00
_cell.angle_gamma   90.00
#
_symmetry.space_group_name_H-M   'P 1'
#
loop_
_entity.id
_entity.type
_entity.pdbx_description
1 polymer ?
#
loop_
_entity_poly.entity_id
_entity_poly.type
_entity_poly.pdbx_seq_one_letter_code
_entity_poly.pdbx_strand_id
1 'polypeptide(L)'
;MEEQIEWKQPRWFWFSIIGLILVKYLFTFILVWSGLRTGEILQYGMTFSVITFVVYACVVMYLLPKEARKDVNTLFYLFLPLIFYLPNWGMLAEIL
;
A
#
# COMPACT_ATOMS: atom_id res chain seq x y z
N MET A 1 25.64 -1.79 26.63
CA MET A 1 25.47 -2.16 25.21
C MET A 1 24.07 -2.72 25.09
N GLU A 2 23.13 -1.92 24.61
CA GLU A 2 21.81 -2.45 24.24
C GLU A 2 22.01 -3.36 23.04
N GLU A 3 21.68 -4.64 23.18
CA GLU A 3 21.54 -5.54 22.02
C GLU A 3 20.54 -4.89 21.08
N GLN A 4 21.01 -4.37 19.94
CA GLN A 4 20.13 -4.01 18.85
C GLN A 4 19.48 -5.31 18.38
N ILE A 5 18.27 -5.58 18.84
CA ILE A 5 17.41 -6.63 18.30
C ILE A 5 17.29 -6.32 16.81
N GLU A 6 18.00 -7.09 15.99
CA GLU A 6 18.07 -6.89 14.55
C GLU A 6 16.66 -7.09 13.99
N TRP A 7 16.01 -5.99 13.63
CA TRP A 7 14.63 -6.03 13.14
C TRP A 7 14.59 -6.82 11.83
N LYS A 8 13.97 -8.00 11.88
CA LYS A 8 13.96 -8.95 10.76
C LYS A 8 12.53 -9.35 10.44
N GLN A 9 11.87 -8.54 9.59
CA GLN A 9 10.55 -8.92 9.08
C GLN A 9 10.64 -10.17 8.20
N PRO A 10 9.61 -11.04 8.22
CA PRO A 10 9.52 -12.14 7.29
C PRO A 10 9.58 -11.64 5.84
N ARG A 11 10.22 -12.40 4.94
CA ARG A 11 10.31 -12.00 3.52
C ARG A 11 8.94 -11.73 2.89
N TRP A 12 7.92 -12.49 3.28
CA TRP A 12 6.54 -12.32 2.81
C TRP A 12 5.94 -10.95 3.17
N PHE A 13 6.37 -10.32 4.26
CA PHE A 13 5.92 -8.98 4.63
C PHE A 13 6.24 -7.97 3.52
N TRP A 14 7.47 -7.99 3.02
CA TRP A 14 7.89 -7.13 1.92
C TRP A 14 7.17 -7.45 0.61
N PHE A 15 6.97 -8.73 0.31
CA PHE A 15 6.17 -9.13 -0.85
C PHE A 15 4.72 -8.64 -0.76
N SER A 16 4.16 -8.56 0.46
CA SER A 16 2.81 -8.02 0.66
C SER A 16 2.73 -6.51 0.36
N ILE A 17 3.75 -5.74 0.74
CA ILE A 17 3.86 -4.30 0.44
C ILE A 17 3.92 -4.08 -1.07
N ILE A 18 4.84 -4.79 -1.74
CA ILE A 18 5.02 -4.72 -3.20
C ILE A 18 3.73 -5.14 -3.91
N GLY A 19 3.12 -6.24 -3.46
CA GLY A 19 1.87 -6.76 -4.02
C GLY A 19 0.74 -5.73 -3.96
N LEU A 20 0.56 -5.06 -2.82
CA LEU A 20 -0.47 -4.02 -2.69
C LEU A 20 -0.19 -2.82 -3.61
N ILE A 21 1.07 -2.39 -3.73
CA ILE A 21 1.45 -1.31 -4.66
C ILE A 21 1.12 -1.71 -6.10
N LEU A 22 1.49 -2.92 -6.53
CA LEU A 22 1.18 -3.41 -7.87
C LEU A 22 -0.32 -3.50 -8.15
N VAL A 23 -1.10 -4.01 -7.19
CA VAL A 23 -2.58 -4.08 -7.31
C VAL A 23 -3.18 -2.68 -7.48
N LYS A 24 -2.71 -1.70 -6.71
CA LYS A 24 -3.16 -0.30 -6.83
C LYS A 24 -2.80 0.31 -8.19
N TYR A 25 -1.59 0.06 -8.67
CA TYR A 25 -1.14 0.54 -9.99
C TYR A 25 -1.96 -0.09 -11.12
N LEU A 26 -2.21 -1.40 -11.04
CA LEU A 26 -3.03 -2.11 -12.02
C LEU A 26 -4.47 -1.61 -12.02
N PHE A 27 -5.06 -1.38 -10.85
CA PHE A 27 -6.39 -0.82 -10.74
C PHE A 27 -6.47 0.57 -11.39
N THR A 28 -5.54 1.47 -11.09
CA THR A 28 -5.49 2.80 -11.72
C THR A 28 -5.30 2.69 -13.24
N PHE A 29 -4.44 1.79 -13.72
CA PHE A 29 -4.26 1.54 -15.15
C PHE A 29 -5.58 1.13 -15.82
N ILE A 30 -6.37 0.26 -15.19
CA ILE A 30 -7.68 -0.15 -15.70
C ILE A 30 -8.64 1.04 -15.78
N LEU A 31 -8.64 1.94 -14.78
CA LEU A 31 -9.49 3.14 -14.79
C LEU A 31 -9.12 4.10 -15.93
N VAL A 32 -7.82 4.32 -16.15
CA VAL A 32 -7.30 5.12 -17.28
C VAL A 32 -7.69 4.46 -18.61
N TRP A 33 -7.47 3.15 -18.74
CA TRP A 33 -7.81 2.40 -19.95
C TRP A 33 -9.32 2.42 -20.26
N SER A 34 -10.15 2.56 -19.23
CA SER A 34 -11.61 2.66 -19.36
C SER A 34 -12.08 4.05 -19.82
N GLY A 35 -11.16 5.01 -20.01
CA GLY A 35 -11.48 6.36 -20.49
C GLY A 35 -12.17 7.25 -19.46
N LEU A 36 -12.02 6.96 -18.16
CA LEU A 36 -12.59 7.77 -17.09
C LEU A 36 -11.88 9.13 -16.99
N ARG A 37 -12.59 10.15 -16.52
CA ARG A 37 -12.01 11.48 -16.30
C ARG A 37 -11.08 11.46 -15.09
N THR A 38 -10.08 12.35 -15.07
CA THR A 38 -9.11 12.48 -13.97
C THR A 38 -9.74 12.57 -12.58
N GLY A 39 -10.83 13.34 -12.44
CA GLY A 39 -11.56 13.44 -11.18
C GLY A 39 -12.20 12.12 -10.72
N GLU A 40 -12.72 11.33 -11.67
CA GLU A 40 -13.30 10.01 -11.38
C GLU A 40 -12.20 9.01 -11.02
N ILE A 41 -11.07 9.04 -11.73
CA ILE A 41 -9.90 8.19 -11.43
C ILE A 41 -9.39 8.48 -10.02
N LEU A 42 -9.29 9.76 -9.63
CA LEU A 42 -8.88 10.16 -8.29
C LEU A 42 -9.88 9.67 -7.24
N GLN A 43 -11.18 9.82 -7.47
CA GLN A 43 -12.22 9.42 -6.52
C GLN A 43 -12.26 7.90 -6.33
N TYR A 44 -12.32 7.14 -7.42
CA TYR A 44 -12.32 5.66 -7.37
C TYR A 44 -11.00 5.14 -6.84
N GLY A 45 -9.89 5.73 -7.26
CA GLY A 45 -8.57 5.37 -6.79
C GLY A 45 -8.38 5.56 -5.30
N MET A 46 -8.77 6.73 -4.77
CA MET A 46 -8.73 7.00 -3.32
C MET A 46 -9.59 6.01 -2.54
N THR A 47 -10.83 5.78 -3.00
CA THR A 47 -11.76 4.83 -2.38
C THR A 47 -11.18 3.42 -2.35
N PHE A 48 -10.68 2.94 -3.48
CA PHE A 48 -10.03 1.65 -3.61
C PHE A 48 -8.81 1.55 -2.69
N SER A 49 -7.98 2.59 -2.64
CA SER A 49 -6.78 2.61 -1.79
C SER A 49 -7.08 2.55 -0.30
N VAL A 50 -8.12 3.24 0.17
CA VAL A 50 -8.55 3.20 1.58
C VAL A 50 -9.06 1.80 1.92
N ILE A 51 -9.98 1.26 1.11
CA ILE A 51 -10.58 -0.06 1.36
C ILE A 51 -9.51 -1.15 1.34
N THR A 52 -8.68 -1.17 0.29
CA THR A 52 -7.62 -2.18 0.15
C THR A 52 -6.56 -2.04 1.23
N PHE A 53 -6.24 -0.82 1.69
CA PHE A 53 -5.32 -0.63 2.80
C PHE A 53 -5.87 -1.21 4.11
N VAL A 54 -7.14 -0.94 4.45
CA VAL A 54 -7.75 -1.49 5.67
C VAL A 54 -7.73 -3.01 5.64
N VAL A 55 -8.16 -3.62 4.53
CA VAL A 55 -8.15 -5.08 4.37
C VAL A 55 -6.72 -5.63 4.46
N TYR A 56 -5.78 -5.03 3.74
CA TYR A 56 -4.36 -5.38 3.76
C TYR A 56 -3.78 -5.31 5.17
N ALA A 57 -3.99 -4.21 5.88
CA ALA A 57 -3.47 -3.99 7.21
C ALA A 57 -4.00 -5.05 8.19
N CYS A 58 -5.30 -5.34 8.14
CA CYS A 58 -5.91 -6.40 8.95
C CYS A 58 -5.28 -7.77 8.65
N VAL A 59 -5.13 -8.13 7.38
CA VAL A 59 -4.55 -9.42 6.96
C VAL A 59 -3.09 -9.56 7.38
N VAL A 60 -2.25 -8.55 7.10
CA VAL A 60 -0.83 -8.57 7.47
C VAL A 60 -0.67 -8.63 8.98
N MET A 61 -1.41 -7.81 9.74
CA MET A 61 -1.37 -7.83 11.21
C MET A 61 -1.85 -9.17 11.80
N TYR A 62 -2.81 -9.82 11.16
CA TYR A 62 -3.27 -11.15 11.56
C TYR A 62 -2.21 -12.24 11.34
N LEU A 63 -1.51 -12.19 10.20
CA LEU A 63 -0.49 -13.17 9.81
C LEU A 63 0.88 -12.93 10.45
N LEU A 64 1.18 -11.71 10.90
CA LEU A 64 2.44 -11.39 11.54
C LEU A 64 2.63 -12.17 12.86
N PRO A 65 3.85 -12.63 13.17
CA PRO A 65 4.21 -13.14 14.49
C PRO A 65 3.92 -12.10 15.59
N LYS A 66 3.53 -12.55 16.79
CA LYS A 66 3.09 -11.64 17.87
C LYS A 66 4.18 -10.64 18.26
N GLU A 67 5.43 -11.05 18.17
CA GLU A 67 6.63 -10.25 18.46
C GLU A 67 6.78 -9.10 17.45
N ALA A 68 6.43 -9.32 16.18
CA ALA A 68 6.57 -8.35 15.10
C ALA A 68 5.42 -7.34 15.03
N ARG A 69 4.24 -7.64 15.59
CA ARG A 69 3.03 -6.79 15.50
C ARG A 69 3.15 -5.45 16.22
N LYS A 70 3.94 -5.39 17.29
CA LYS A 70 4.07 -4.18 18.13
C LYS A 70 5.31 -3.34 17.78
N ASP A 71 6.09 -3.80 16.82
CA ASP A 71 7.29 -3.11 16.40
C ASP A 71 6.94 -1.86 15.58
N VAL A 72 7.54 -0.73 15.95
CA VAL A 72 7.26 0.58 15.34
C VAL A 72 7.66 0.61 13.87
N ASN A 73 8.74 -0.08 13.48
CA ASN A 73 9.14 -0.16 12.08
C ASN A 73 8.10 -0.97 11.29
N THR A 74 7.58 -2.07 11.84
CA THR A 74 6.50 -2.83 11.19
C THR A 74 5.31 -1.94 10.88
N LEU A 75 4.85 -1.17 11.87
CA LEU A 75 3.74 -0.25 11.71
C LEU A 75 4.08 0.79 10.63
N PHE A 76 5.25 1.42 10.71
CA PHE A 76 5.69 2.42 9.73
C PHE A 76 5.69 1.87 8.29
N TYR A 77 6.29 0.70 8.07
CA TYR A 77 6.34 0.08 6.74
C TYR A 77 4.98 -0.42 6.25
N LEU A 78 4.05 -0.74 7.16
CA LEU A 78 2.68 -1.09 6.81
C LEU A 78 1.97 0.05 6.07
N PHE A 79 2.27 1.31 6.42
CA PHE A 79 1.69 2.51 5.77
C PHE A 79 2.37 2.89 4.45
N LEU A 80 3.51 2.28 4.11
CA LEU A 80 4.27 2.61 2.91
C LEU A 80 3.45 2.55 1.60
N PRO A 81 2.55 1.55 1.39
CA PRO A 81 1.66 1.53 0.22
C PRO A 81 0.64 2.66 0.11
N LEU A 82 0.42 3.47 1.16
CA LEU A 82 -0.43 4.66 1.08
C LEU A 82 0.32 5.85 0.49
N ILE A 83 1.58 6.05 0.87
CA ILE A 83 2.43 7.16 0.42
C ILE A 83 2.66 7.08 -1.08
N PHE A 84 2.96 5.88 -1.60
CA PHE A 84 3.22 5.66 -3.02
C PHE A 84 2.00 5.83 -3.93
N TYR A 85 0.79 6.02 -3.37
CA TYR A 85 -0.43 6.11 -4.15
C TYR A 85 -0.97 7.54 -4.33
N LEU A 86 -0.82 8.40 -3.32
CA LEU A 86 -1.59 9.65 -3.21
C LEU A 86 -1.17 10.79 -4.16
N PRO A 87 0.12 11.04 -4.48
CA PRO A 87 0.50 12.22 -5.29
C PRO A 87 0.68 11.95 -6.79
N ASN A 88 0.98 10.72 -7.19
CA ASN A 88 1.57 10.48 -8.52
C ASN A 88 0.58 10.38 -9.68
N TRP A 89 -0.71 10.17 -9.40
CA TRP A 89 -1.68 9.77 -10.45
C TRP A 89 -2.60 10.87 -10.95
N GLY A 90 -2.86 11.91 -10.14
CA GLY A 90 -3.48 13.13 -10.66
C GLY A 90 -2.66 13.69 -11.83
N MET A 91 -1.33 13.65 -11.69
CA MET A 91 -0.40 14.04 -12.75
C MET A 91 -0.42 13.10 -13.97
N LEU A 92 -0.47 11.77 -13.78
CA LEU A 92 -0.46 10.83 -14.92
C LEU A 92 -1.73 10.89 -15.77
N ALA A 93 -2.90 11.11 -15.15
CA ALA A 93 -4.16 11.28 -15.87
C ALA A 93 -4.30 12.66 -16.54
N GLU A 94 -3.45 13.63 -16.22
CA GLU A 94 -3.33 14.90 -16.97
C GLU A 94 -2.33 14.81 -18.13
N ILE A 95 -1.38 13.86 -18.08
CA ILE A 95 -0.31 13.69 -19.09
C ILE A 95 -0.72 12.72 -20.20
N LEU A 96 -1.50 11.67 -19.89
CA LEU A 96 -2.00 10.66 -20.83
C LEU A 96 -3.37 11.04 -21.40
#